data_AF-Q8DGQ7-F1
#
_entry.id   AF-Q8DGQ7-F1
#
_cell.length_a   1.000
_cell.length_b   1.000
_cell.length_c   1.000
_cell.angle_alpha   90.00
_cell.angle_beta   90.00
_cell.angle_gamma   90.00
#
_symmetry.space_group_name_H-M   'P 1'
#
loop_
_entity.id
_entity.type
_entity.pdbx_description
1 polymer ?
#
loop_
_entity_poly.entity_id
_entity_poly.type
_entity_poly.pdbx_seq_one_letter_code
_entity_poly.pdbx_strand_id
1 'polypeptide(L)'
;MGRQGGWTFCGWVTWGCLLALLWLPLSSAWSGGRSQSDPNLPNATGEIRINPRWVAETLYPKLPGFPKENHYIRQDNRQPAPESTLLERFIIYHTTVKGRSPLYRFDWKLSLADYLGLNEFLTPETYPGRSYLTVNPMEGDRAAIRQLNRQQRDALVSTLATFYAQQAGLLPTPPQPPQPQTTLLEPTPSPPTVFPPIPQPGSAGLLVPPAPPRPMPTGESRFLLP
;
A
#
# COMPACT_ATOMS: atom_id res chain seq x y z
N MET A 1 16.05 68.73 -9.92
CA MET A 1 15.35 69.17 -11.14
C MET A 1 14.59 67.95 -11.67
N GLY A 2 13.29 67.74 -11.43
CA GLY A 2 12.11 68.50 -11.92
C GLY A 2 11.98 68.25 -13.42
N ARG A 3 10.93 67.64 -14.02
CA ARG A 3 9.47 67.56 -13.82
C ARG A 3 8.93 66.31 -14.57
N GLN A 4 7.89 65.62 -14.06
CA GLN A 4 6.49 65.52 -14.59
C GLN A 4 6.34 65.09 -16.07
N GLY A 5 5.42 64.23 -16.49
CA GLY A 5 4.21 63.63 -15.91
C GLY A 5 3.34 63.10 -17.09
N GLY A 6 2.31 62.28 -16.83
CA GLY A 6 1.24 62.02 -17.81
C GLY A 6 0.63 60.62 -17.77
N TRP A 7 -0.52 60.49 -17.10
CA TRP A 7 -1.50 59.40 -17.20
C TRP A 7 -2.71 59.87 -18.02
N THR A 8 -3.29 59.00 -18.87
CA THR A 8 -4.72 58.95 -19.30
C THR A 8 -4.95 57.51 -19.85
N PHE A 9 -5.75 56.61 -19.25
CA PHE A 9 -7.22 56.43 -19.24
C PHE A 9 -7.95 56.58 -20.59
N CYS A 10 -8.51 55.48 -21.13
CA CYS A 10 -9.94 55.26 -21.43
C CYS A 10 -10.17 54.16 -22.48
N GLY A 11 -11.21 53.33 -22.31
CA GLY A 11 -11.74 52.51 -23.40
C GLY A 11 -12.51 51.24 -22.98
N TRP A 12 -13.61 51.38 -22.24
CA TRP A 12 -14.66 50.37 -22.15
C TRP A 12 -15.51 50.43 -23.43
N VAL A 13 -15.78 49.29 -24.07
CA VAL A 13 -16.92 49.14 -24.99
C VAL A 13 -17.61 47.81 -24.71
N THR A 14 -18.76 47.91 -24.07
CA THR A 14 -19.80 46.89 -23.97
C THR A 14 -20.83 47.14 -25.08
N TRP A 15 -21.18 46.13 -25.89
CA TRP A 15 -22.57 45.76 -26.23
C TRP A 15 -22.61 44.58 -27.22
N GLY A 16 -23.48 43.60 -26.96
CA GLY A 16 -23.93 42.61 -27.92
C GLY A 16 -25.14 41.85 -27.40
N CYS A 17 -26.34 42.31 -27.76
CA CYS A 17 -27.64 41.75 -27.42
C CYS A 17 -28.05 40.58 -28.32
N LEU A 18 -28.90 39.71 -27.73
CA LEU A 18 -30.03 38.95 -28.33
C LEU A 18 -29.76 37.79 -29.31
N LEU A 19 -30.27 36.60 -28.93
CA LEU A 19 -31.06 35.64 -29.73
C LEU A 19 -31.53 34.53 -28.75
N ALA A 20 -32.78 34.58 -28.29
CA ALA A 20 -33.96 33.92 -28.88
C ALA A 20 -34.07 32.40 -28.56
N LEU A 21 -35.11 32.12 -27.76
CA LEU A 21 -35.81 30.88 -27.50
C LEU A 21 -35.71 29.78 -28.57
N LEU A 22 -35.38 28.55 -28.13
CA LEU A 22 -35.92 27.31 -28.70
C LEU A 22 -35.98 26.23 -27.61
N TRP A 23 -37.17 26.11 -27.02
CA TRP A 23 -37.63 24.91 -26.33
C TRP A 23 -37.98 23.85 -27.37
N LEU A 24 -37.34 22.68 -27.33
CA LEU A 24 -37.94 21.40 -27.73
C LEU A 24 -37.20 20.25 -27.04
N PRO A 25 -37.91 19.27 -26.45
CA PRO A 25 -37.33 18.12 -25.79
C PRO A 25 -37.04 17.03 -26.83
N LEU A 26 -35.80 16.56 -26.91
CA LEU A 26 -35.49 15.34 -27.65
C LEU A 26 -34.96 14.28 -26.69
N SER A 27 -35.89 13.43 -26.28
CA SER A 27 -35.70 12.21 -25.54
C SER A 27 -34.79 11.27 -26.32
N SER A 28 -33.53 11.12 -25.90
CA SER A 28 -32.75 9.93 -26.18
C SER A 28 -32.51 9.20 -24.86
N ALA A 29 -33.45 8.30 -24.56
CA ALA A 29 -33.26 7.25 -23.58
C ALA A 29 -32.12 6.34 -24.05
N TRP A 30 -30.88 6.67 -23.66
CA TRP A 30 -29.83 5.68 -23.57
C TRP A 30 -29.97 5.00 -22.21
N SER A 31 -30.53 3.80 -22.27
CA SER A 31 -30.52 2.80 -21.22
C SER A 31 -29.07 2.48 -20.86
N GLY A 32 -28.50 3.27 -19.95
CA GLY A 32 -27.31 2.89 -19.22
C GLY A 32 -27.65 1.65 -18.41
N GLY A 33 -27.17 0.49 -18.87
CA GLY A 33 -27.17 -0.72 -18.07
C GLY A 33 -26.49 -0.41 -16.74
N ARG A 34 -27.26 -0.37 -15.65
CA ARG A 34 -26.68 -0.45 -14.31
C ARG A 34 -26.00 -1.80 -14.23
N SER A 35 -24.67 -1.81 -14.27
CA SER A 35 -23.89 -2.90 -13.73
C SER A 35 -24.33 -3.06 -12.27
N GLN A 36 -25.07 -4.12 -11.99
CA GLN A 36 -25.31 -4.57 -10.62
C GLN A 36 -23.94 -4.80 -10.00
N SER A 37 -23.59 -4.01 -9.00
CA SER A 37 -22.45 -4.28 -8.14
C SER A 37 -22.74 -5.60 -7.44
N ASP A 38 -21.93 -6.62 -7.75
CA ASP A 38 -21.95 -7.91 -7.06
C ASP A 38 -21.76 -7.67 -5.55
N PRO A 39 -22.71 -8.04 -4.67
CA PRO A 39 -22.65 -7.73 -3.23
C PRO A 39 -21.54 -8.48 -2.48
N ASN A 40 -20.78 -9.34 -3.16
CA ASN A 40 -19.69 -10.16 -2.61
C ASN A 40 -18.30 -9.75 -3.11
N LEU A 41 -18.15 -8.67 -3.87
CA LEU A 41 -16.82 -8.08 -4.06
C LEU A 41 -16.45 -7.33 -2.78
N PRO A 42 -15.32 -7.64 -2.11
CA PRO A 42 -14.84 -6.79 -1.05
C PRO A 42 -14.67 -5.39 -1.64
N ASN A 43 -15.35 -4.40 -1.06
CA ASN A 43 -15.15 -2.98 -1.34
C ASN A 43 -13.73 -2.57 -0.90
N ALA A 44 -12.72 -2.97 -1.67
CA ALA A 44 -11.32 -2.64 -1.45
C ALA A 44 -10.92 -1.35 -2.17
N THR A 45 -11.83 -0.38 -2.24
CA THR A 45 -11.63 0.94 -2.86
C THR A 45 -11.80 2.09 -1.87
N GLY A 46 -11.66 1.82 -0.58
CA GLY A 46 -11.37 2.86 0.40
C GLY A 46 -9.90 3.25 0.30
N GLU A 47 -9.62 4.49 -0.08
CA GLU A 47 -8.27 5.07 0.03
C GLU A 47 -7.84 4.95 1.51
N ILE A 48 -6.81 4.15 1.78
CA ILE A 48 -6.33 3.91 3.16
C ILE A 48 -5.61 5.17 3.63
N ARG A 49 -6.38 6.07 4.26
CA ARG A 49 -5.90 7.33 4.82
C ARG A 49 -5.53 7.14 6.28
N ILE A 50 -4.30 6.67 6.51
CA ILE A 50 -3.73 6.51 7.85
C ILE A 50 -2.73 7.65 8.08
N ASN A 51 -2.77 8.26 9.26
CA ASN A 51 -1.84 9.32 9.65
C ASN A 51 -0.38 8.81 9.62
N PRO A 52 0.50 9.34 8.75
CA PRO A 52 1.89 8.89 8.60
C PRO A 52 2.71 8.97 9.89
N ARG A 53 2.42 9.94 10.76
CA ARG A 53 3.10 10.11 12.05
C ARG A 53 2.84 8.93 12.98
N TRP A 54 1.57 8.58 13.13
CA TRP A 54 1.17 7.46 13.97
C TRP A 54 1.75 6.14 13.45
N VAL A 55 1.79 5.97 12.12
CA VAL A 55 2.47 4.81 11.51
C VAL A 55 3.94 4.79 11.88
N ALA A 56 4.64 5.92 11.72
CA ALA A 56 6.06 6.01 12.07
C ALA A 56 6.31 5.66 13.55
N GLU A 57 5.56 6.26 14.47
CA GLU A 57 5.63 5.98 15.92
C GLU A 57 5.41 4.49 16.22
N THR A 58 4.44 3.86 15.54
CA THR A 58 4.11 2.44 15.69
C THR A 58 5.19 1.51 15.15
N LEU A 59 5.88 1.91 14.08
CA LEU A 59 6.81 1.03 13.35
C LEU A 59 8.27 1.22 13.73
N TYR A 60 8.68 2.36 14.29
CA TYR A 60 10.05 2.56 14.76
C TYR A 60 10.54 1.45 15.71
N PRO A 61 9.76 0.99 16.71
CA PRO A 61 10.17 -0.13 17.57
C PRO A 61 10.41 -1.45 16.81
N LYS A 62 9.80 -1.62 15.62
CA LYS A 62 9.92 -2.81 14.77
C LYS A 62 11.09 -2.73 13.78
N LEU A 63 11.79 -1.59 13.73
CA LEU A 63 12.89 -1.32 12.81
C LEU A 63 14.17 -0.97 13.60
N PRO A 64 14.77 -1.95 14.29
CA PRO A 64 15.95 -1.71 15.11
C PRO A 64 17.10 -1.15 14.26
N GLY A 65 17.70 -0.06 14.73
CA GLY A 65 18.80 0.62 14.03
C GLY A 65 18.39 1.43 12.80
N PHE A 66 17.09 1.61 12.52
CA PHE A 66 16.65 2.53 11.47
C PHE A 66 16.76 3.99 11.96
N PRO A 67 17.42 4.89 11.20
CA PRO A 67 17.67 6.26 11.64
C PRO A 67 16.38 7.08 11.76
N LYS A 68 16.34 7.96 12.75
CA LYS A 68 15.20 8.85 12.98
C LYS A 68 15.24 10.13 12.16
N GLU A 69 16.42 10.67 11.85
CA GLU A 69 16.60 11.98 11.20
C GLU A 69 15.58 13.03 11.67
N ASN A 70 15.52 13.30 12.98
CA ASN A 70 14.49 14.16 13.58
C ASN A 70 15.06 15.36 14.36
N HIS A 71 16.21 15.86 13.90
CA HIS A 71 16.93 16.98 14.51
C HIS A 71 16.52 18.36 13.92
N TYR A 72 15.37 18.43 13.24
CA TYR A 72 14.94 19.63 12.51
C TYR A 72 14.17 20.62 13.39
N ILE A 73 14.20 21.89 12.97
CA ILE A 73 13.51 23.00 13.63
C ILE A 73 12.38 23.49 12.73
N ARG A 74 11.20 23.76 13.31
CA ARG A 74 10.07 24.32 12.55
C ARG A 74 10.30 25.76 12.14
N GLN A 75 9.75 26.11 10.99
CA GLN A 75 9.81 27.47 10.45
C GLN A 75 8.87 28.45 11.18
N ASP A 76 7.72 27.98 11.65
CA ASP A 76 6.65 28.81 12.21
C ASP A 76 6.96 29.34 13.61
N ASN A 77 7.48 28.49 14.50
CA ASN A 77 7.66 28.81 15.93
C ASN A 77 9.10 28.62 16.42
N ARG A 78 10.02 28.24 15.52
CA ARG A 78 11.44 27.98 15.82
C ARG A 78 11.69 26.90 16.87
N GLN A 79 10.71 26.04 17.15
CA GLN A 79 10.84 24.93 18.08
C GLN A 79 11.36 23.66 17.38
N PRO A 80 12.03 22.75 18.12
CA PRO A 80 12.33 21.42 17.61
C PRO A 80 11.08 20.68 17.09
N ALA A 81 11.24 19.90 16.03
CA ALA A 81 10.19 19.07 15.43
C ALA A 81 10.52 17.56 15.61
N PRO A 82 10.52 17.05 16.86
CA PRO A 82 10.97 15.68 17.16
C PRO A 82 10.12 14.59 16.48
N GLU A 83 8.89 14.93 16.11
CA GLU A 83 7.97 14.05 15.39
C GLU A 83 8.22 14.03 13.87
N SER A 84 8.95 15.01 13.31
CA SER A 84 9.36 14.99 11.91
C SER A 84 10.50 14.00 11.72
N THR A 85 10.14 12.74 11.50
CA THR A 85 11.07 11.62 11.39
C THR A 85 11.29 11.18 9.94
N LEU A 86 12.40 10.49 9.67
CA LEU A 86 12.69 9.89 8.36
C LEU A 86 11.56 8.98 7.90
N LEU A 87 11.03 8.14 8.79
CA LEU A 87 9.98 7.18 8.43
C LEU A 87 8.66 7.88 8.08
N GLU A 88 8.28 8.90 8.84
CA GLU A 88 7.10 9.73 8.53
C GLU A 88 7.25 10.39 7.15
N ARG A 89 8.39 11.04 6.89
CA ARG A 89 8.65 11.69 5.60
C ARG A 89 8.71 10.69 4.44
N PHE A 90 9.30 9.51 4.64
CA PHE A 90 9.34 8.44 3.65
C PHE A 90 7.93 7.95 3.28
N ILE A 91 7.04 7.80 4.27
CA ILE A 91 5.64 7.44 4.06
C ILE A 91 4.92 8.55 3.28
N ILE A 92 5.02 9.81 3.71
CA ILE A 92 4.41 10.96 3.03
C ILE A 92 4.91 11.04 1.58
N TYR A 93 6.20 10.85 1.35
CA TYR A 93 6.77 10.84 0.01
C TYR A 93 6.12 9.74 -0.85
N HIS A 94 6.03 8.52 -0.33
CA HIS A 94 5.42 7.40 -1.05
C HIS A 94 3.94 7.63 -1.36
N THR A 95 3.13 7.96 -0.35
CA THR A 95 1.66 8.02 -0.49
C THR A 95 1.18 9.31 -1.13
N THR A 96 1.82 10.44 -0.83
CA THR A 96 1.31 11.77 -1.20
C THR A 96 2.10 12.40 -2.34
N VAL A 97 3.43 12.35 -2.30
CA VAL A 97 4.26 12.96 -3.34
C VAL A 97 4.27 12.11 -4.61
N LYS A 98 4.38 10.78 -4.46
CA LYS A 98 4.40 9.84 -5.59
C LYS A 98 3.06 9.17 -5.87
N GLY A 99 2.09 9.26 -4.97
CA GLY A 99 0.76 8.65 -5.15
C GLY A 99 0.81 7.13 -5.28
N ARG A 100 1.83 6.48 -4.68
CA ARG A 100 2.02 5.03 -4.77
C ARG A 100 1.15 4.31 -3.74
N SER A 101 0.75 3.08 -4.08
CA SER A 101 -0.13 2.31 -3.21
C SER A 101 0.68 1.73 -2.04
N PRO A 102 0.27 2.00 -0.78
CA PRO A 102 0.97 1.47 0.37
C PRO A 102 0.72 -0.04 0.57
N LEU A 103 -0.20 -0.63 -0.18
CA LEU A 103 -0.56 -2.06 -0.11
C LEU A 103 0.50 -2.97 -0.74
N TYR A 104 1.25 -2.48 -1.73
CA TYR A 104 2.11 -3.31 -2.54
C TYR A 104 3.57 -3.16 -2.15
N ARG A 105 4.22 -4.30 -1.86
CA ARG A 105 5.66 -4.35 -1.54
C ARG A 105 6.52 -3.74 -2.64
N PHE A 106 6.13 -3.91 -3.91
CA PHE A 106 6.88 -3.39 -5.05
C PHE A 106 6.93 -1.86 -5.05
N ASP A 107 5.82 -1.20 -4.77
CA ASP A 107 5.74 0.27 -4.72
C ASP A 107 6.65 0.87 -3.64
N TRP A 108 6.79 0.18 -2.50
CA TRP A 108 7.76 0.57 -1.47
C TRP A 108 9.21 0.42 -1.94
N LYS A 109 9.51 -0.61 -2.75
CA LYS A 109 10.84 -0.76 -3.35
C LYS A 109 11.13 0.33 -4.37
N LEU A 110 10.13 0.79 -5.13
CA LEU A 110 10.28 1.93 -6.03
C LEU A 110 10.62 3.21 -5.26
N SER A 111 9.89 3.50 -4.17
CA SER A 111 10.24 4.64 -3.30
C SER A 111 11.64 4.53 -2.72
N LEU A 112 12.06 3.34 -2.30
CA LEU A 112 13.44 3.14 -1.84
C LEU A 112 14.46 3.37 -2.97
N ALA A 113 14.16 2.91 -4.19
CA ALA A 113 15.01 3.12 -5.36
C ALA A 113 15.17 4.60 -5.70
N ASP A 114 14.12 5.42 -5.53
CA ASP A 114 14.22 6.88 -5.69
C ASP A 114 15.29 7.46 -4.75
N TYR A 115 15.24 7.13 -3.45
CA TYR A 115 16.21 7.60 -2.46
C TYR A 115 17.65 7.13 -2.77
N LEU A 116 17.78 5.97 -3.40
CA LEU A 116 19.08 5.45 -3.85
C LEU A 116 19.53 6.07 -5.17
N GLY A 117 18.69 6.85 -5.85
CA GLY A 117 18.98 7.44 -7.17
C GLY A 117 18.92 6.43 -8.32
N LEU A 118 18.10 5.37 -8.17
CA LEU A 118 18.00 4.24 -9.11
C LEU A 118 16.68 4.19 -9.88
N ASN A 119 15.72 5.08 -9.58
CA ASN A 119 14.43 5.15 -10.27
C ASN A 119 14.07 6.60 -10.63
N GLU A 120 13.46 7.36 -9.72
CA GLU A 120 13.15 8.77 -9.95
C GLU A 120 13.99 9.68 -9.06
N PHE A 121 14.25 10.91 -9.52
CA PHE A 121 14.94 11.91 -8.72
C PHE A 121 14.04 12.49 -7.63
N LEU A 122 14.59 12.65 -6.43
CA LEU A 122 13.99 13.45 -5.38
C LEU A 122 14.16 14.93 -5.74
N THR A 123 13.08 15.70 -5.67
CA THR A 123 13.09 17.14 -5.93
C THR A 123 12.94 17.90 -4.62
N PRO A 124 13.79 18.89 -4.34
CA PRO A 124 13.65 19.72 -3.14
C PRO A 124 12.29 20.41 -3.03
N GLU A 125 11.63 20.69 -4.16
CA GLU A 125 10.37 21.46 -4.29
C GLU A 125 9.18 20.77 -3.66
N THR A 126 9.13 19.46 -3.80
CA THR A 126 8.00 18.65 -3.32
C THR A 126 8.39 17.76 -2.14
N TYR A 127 9.62 17.89 -1.63
CA TYR A 127 10.10 17.01 -0.57
C TYR A 127 9.36 17.27 0.76
N PRO A 128 8.88 16.21 1.45
CA PRO A 128 8.21 16.37 2.75
C PRO A 128 9.13 17.07 3.75
N GLY A 129 8.62 18.10 4.44
CA GLY A 129 9.41 18.91 5.35
C GLY A 129 9.80 20.28 4.79
N ARG A 130 9.88 20.45 3.46
CA ARG A 130 10.28 21.72 2.83
C ARG A 130 9.46 22.92 3.31
N SER A 131 8.14 22.77 3.46
CA SER A 131 7.22 23.88 3.73
C SER A 131 7.12 24.28 5.20
N TYR A 132 7.60 23.45 6.13
CA TYR A 132 7.40 23.66 7.57
C TYR A 132 8.68 23.53 8.41
N LEU A 133 9.78 23.04 7.83
CA LEU A 133 11.08 22.99 8.47
C LEU A 133 11.97 24.10 7.94
N THR A 134 12.82 24.62 8.82
CA THR A 134 13.81 25.65 8.50
C THR A 134 14.85 25.20 7.47
N VAL A 135 15.15 23.91 7.40
CA VAL A 135 16.05 23.28 6.44
C VAL A 135 15.33 22.13 5.77
N ASN A 136 15.49 22.01 4.45
CA ASN A 136 14.91 20.89 3.72
C ASN A 136 15.63 19.57 4.08
N PRO A 137 14.90 18.56 4.60
CA PRO A 137 15.52 17.32 5.08
C PRO A 137 15.99 16.36 3.99
N MET A 138 15.70 16.64 2.70
CA MET A 138 15.91 15.72 1.58
C MET A 138 17.31 15.11 1.53
N GLU A 139 18.35 15.93 1.66
CA GLU A 139 19.73 15.46 1.53
C GLU A 139 20.17 14.59 2.71
N GLY A 140 19.77 14.96 3.93
CA GLY A 140 20.02 14.17 5.14
C GLY A 140 19.34 12.81 5.07
N ASP A 141 18.07 12.81 4.67
CA ASP A 141 17.28 11.58 4.53
C ASP A 141 17.85 10.66 3.45
N ARG A 142 18.28 11.23 2.31
CA ARG A 142 18.95 10.48 1.25
C ARG A 142 20.24 9.84 1.73
N ALA A 143 21.05 10.57 2.48
CA ALA A 143 22.28 10.05 3.07
C ALA A 143 22.00 8.90 4.06
N ALA A 144 21.00 9.08 4.95
CA ALA A 144 20.59 8.07 5.90
C ALA A 144 20.11 6.78 5.23
N ILE A 145 19.27 6.87 4.20
CA ILE A 145 18.80 5.70 3.43
C ILE A 145 19.95 5.00 2.69
N ARG A 146 20.91 5.74 2.15
CA ARG A 146 22.09 5.15 1.47
C ARG A 146 22.95 4.32 2.39
N GLN A 147 23.05 4.70 3.67
CA GLN A 147 23.82 3.96 4.68
C GLN A 147 23.17 2.64 5.09
N LEU A 148 21.88 2.43 4.81
CA LEU A 148 21.21 1.19 5.13
C LEU A 148 21.80 0.03 4.36
N ASN A 149 22.03 -1.09 5.04
CA ASN A 149 22.39 -2.35 4.39
C ASN A 149 21.16 -3.03 3.75
N ARG A 150 21.39 -4.11 3.00
CA ARG A 150 20.32 -4.87 2.33
C ARG A 150 19.24 -5.35 3.31
N GLN A 151 19.64 -5.90 4.45
CA GLN A 151 18.70 -6.44 5.44
C GLN A 151 17.80 -5.33 6.03
N GLN A 152 18.36 -4.16 6.35
CA GLN A 152 17.61 -3.02 6.86
C GLN A 152 16.60 -2.49 5.84
N ARG A 153 17.00 -2.43 4.56
CA ARG A 153 16.12 -2.05 3.44
C ARG A 153 14.95 -3.04 3.28
N ASP A 154 15.25 -4.33 3.32
CA ASP A 154 14.22 -5.37 3.24
C ASP A 154 13.28 -5.36 4.45
N ALA A 155 13.81 -5.10 5.65
CA ALA A 155 13.02 -4.94 6.87
C ALA A 155 12.07 -3.73 6.79
N LEU A 156 12.56 -2.57 6.35
CA LEU A 156 11.74 -1.36 6.13
C LEU A 156 10.55 -1.66 5.20
N VAL A 157 10.86 -2.18 4.02
CA VAL A 157 9.85 -2.49 2.98
C VAL A 157 8.83 -3.51 3.47
N SER A 158 9.28 -4.58 4.11
CA SER A 158 8.40 -5.65 4.58
C SER A 158 7.50 -5.18 5.72
N THR A 159 8.05 -4.40 6.66
CA THR A 159 7.31 -3.86 7.80
C THR A 159 6.21 -2.90 7.34
N LEU A 160 6.51 -1.99 6.40
CA LEU A 160 5.52 -1.06 5.85
C LEU A 160 4.42 -1.80 5.07
N ALA A 161 4.78 -2.65 4.12
CA ALA A 161 3.81 -3.39 3.31
C ALA A 161 2.89 -4.27 4.17
N THR A 162 3.47 -5.00 5.14
CA THR A 162 2.70 -5.86 6.04
C THR A 162 1.74 -5.04 6.89
N PHE A 163 2.20 -3.91 7.44
CA PHE A 163 1.36 -3.03 8.25
C PHE A 163 0.15 -2.55 7.46
N TYR A 164 0.34 -1.99 6.27
CA TYR A 164 -0.78 -1.48 5.47
C TYR A 164 -1.70 -2.59 4.97
N ALA A 165 -1.17 -3.76 4.60
CA ALA A 165 -1.98 -4.92 4.23
C ALA A 165 -2.85 -5.42 5.40
N GLN A 166 -2.34 -5.41 6.64
CA GLN A 166 -3.13 -5.72 7.84
C GLN A 166 -4.24 -4.69 8.08
N GLN A 167 -3.93 -3.40 7.97
CA GLN A 167 -4.93 -2.33 8.12
C GLN A 167 -6.02 -2.40 7.04
N ALA A 168 -5.71 -2.97 5.88
CA ALA A 168 -6.65 -3.21 4.80
C ALA A 168 -7.48 -4.50 4.95
N GLY A 169 -7.25 -5.31 6.00
CA GLY A 169 -7.88 -6.62 6.15
C GLY A 169 -7.43 -7.68 5.13
N LEU A 170 -6.32 -7.45 4.42
CA LEU A 170 -5.77 -8.40 3.43
C LEU A 170 -4.93 -9.50 4.08
N LEU A 171 -4.56 -9.33 5.35
CA LEU A 171 -3.86 -10.33 6.15
C LEU A 171 -4.69 -10.65 7.39
N PRO A 172 -4.76 -11.92 7.82
CA PRO A 172 -5.41 -12.26 9.07
C PRO A 172 -4.71 -11.51 10.22
N THR A 173 -5.50 -10.81 11.02
CA THR A 173 -5.03 -10.15 12.25
C THR A 173 -4.45 -11.24 13.16
N PRO A 174 -3.26 -11.05 13.76
CA PRO A 174 -2.76 -11.96 14.79
C PRO A 174 -3.85 -12.16 15.88
N PRO A 175 -4.01 -13.36 16.46
CA PRO A 175 -4.95 -13.57 17.54
C PRO A 175 -4.68 -12.54 18.64
N GLN A 176 -5.68 -11.73 18.97
CA GLN A 176 -5.62 -10.83 20.10
C GLN A 176 -5.39 -11.67 21.37
N PRO A 177 -4.47 -11.29 22.28
CA PRO A 177 -4.36 -11.95 23.58
C PRO A 177 -5.75 -11.99 24.23
N PRO A 178 -6.18 -13.10 24.84
CA PRO A 178 -7.46 -13.17 25.50
C PRO A 178 -7.56 -12.01 26.50
N GLN A 179 -8.55 -11.12 26.32
CA GLN A 179 -8.95 -10.25 27.41
C GLN A 179 -9.32 -11.15 28.60
N PRO A 180 -9.02 -10.77 29.86
CA PRO A 180 -9.49 -11.52 31.01
C PRO A 180 -11.02 -11.53 31.00
N GLN A 181 -11.61 -12.59 30.46
CA GLN A 181 -13.02 -12.86 30.57
C GLN A 181 -13.27 -13.34 32.00
N THR A 182 -14.06 -12.59 32.74
CA THR A 182 -14.58 -12.99 34.04
C THR A 182 -15.22 -14.37 33.90
N THR A 183 -14.63 -15.35 34.58
CA THR A 183 -15.05 -16.74 34.63
C THR A 183 -16.49 -16.83 35.12
N LEU A 184 -17.40 -17.41 34.33
CA LEU A 184 -18.56 -18.12 34.85
C LEU A 184 -19.07 -19.15 33.81
N LEU A 185 -18.79 -20.42 34.16
CA LEU A 185 -19.49 -21.66 33.84
C LEU A 185 -19.39 -22.26 32.42
N GLU A 186 -18.72 -23.41 32.40
CA GLU A 186 -18.68 -24.48 31.40
C GLU A 186 -20.07 -25.00 31.00
N PRO A 187 -20.25 -25.42 29.73
CA PRO A 187 -20.70 -26.80 29.52
C PRO A 187 -19.96 -27.54 28.37
N THR A 188 -19.46 -28.73 28.72
CA THR A 188 -19.39 -30.02 28.01
C THR A 188 -18.79 -30.11 26.58
N PRO A 189 -17.81 -31.02 26.34
CA PRO A 189 -17.15 -31.19 25.06
C PRO A 189 -17.98 -31.99 24.03
N SER A 190 -18.03 -31.51 22.79
CA SER A 190 -18.49 -32.26 21.62
C SER A 190 -17.31 -32.98 20.93
N PRO A 191 -17.51 -34.16 20.30
CA PRO A 191 -16.43 -34.96 19.73
C PRO A 191 -15.80 -34.31 18.48
N PRO A 192 -14.51 -34.57 18.19
CA PRO A 192 -13.81 -33.91 17.09
C PRO A 192 -14.26 -34.42 15.72
N THR A 193 -14.66 -33.49 14.85
CA THR A 193 -14.78 -33.71 13.40
C THR A 193 -13.40 -33.96 12.81
N VAL A 194 -13.19 -35.15 12.25
CA VAL A 194 -11.96 -35.52 11.53
C VAL A 194 -11.93 -34.76 10.20
N PHE A 195 -11.09 -33.73 10.09
CA PHE A 195 -10.76 -33.14 8.80
C PHE A 195 -9.74 -34.03 8.08
N PRO A 196 -9.89 -34.28 6.76
CA PRO A 196 -8.87 -34.98 5.99
C PRO A 196 -7.57 -34.14 5.94
N PRO A 197 -6.39 -34.79 6.00
CA PRO A 197 -5.13 -34.07 5.98
C PRO A 197 -4.93 -33.31 4.66
N ILE A 198 -4.40 -32.09 4.79
CA ILE A 198 -3.95 -31.27 3.66
C ILE A 198 -2.80 -32.01 2.95
N PRO A 199 -2.84 -32.20 1.62
CA PRO A 199 -1.75 -32.83 0.88
C PRO A 199 -0.46 -32.01 1.00
N GLN A 200 0.66 -32.69 1.33
CA GLN A 200 1.98 -32.05 1.40
C GLN A 200 2.55 -31.76 0.01
N PRO A 201 3.42 -30.73 -0.13
CA PRO A 201 4.14 -30.45 -1.36
C PRO A 201 4.95 -31.68 -1.80
N GLY A 202 4.70 -32.19 -3.01
CA GLY A 202 5.35 -33.40 -3.55
C GLY A 202 4.43 -34.62 -3.73
N SER A 203 3.15 -34.52 -3.37
CA SER A 203 2.14 -35.59 -3.53
C SER A 203 1.56 -35.72 -4.96
N ALA A 204 1.95 -34.85 -5.89
CA ALA A 204 1.58 -34.98 -7.30
C ALA A 204 2.53 -35.98 -7.99
N GLY A 205 2.12 -37.24 -8.06
CA GLY A 205 2.79 -38.30 -8.82
C GLY A 205 2.71 -38.12 -10.34
N LEU A 206 3.01 -36.92 -10.86
CA LEU A 206 2.89 -36.55 -12.28
C LEU A 206 4.06 -37.05 -13.14
N LEU A 207 4.96 -37.87 -12.60
CA LEU A 207 6.12 -38.42 -13.31
C LEU A 207 6.33 -39.92 -13.09
N VAL A 208 5.27 -40.68 -12.80
CA VAL A 208 5.35 -42.14 -12.81
C VAL A 208 5.17 -42.62 -14.27
N PRO A 209 6.18 -43.26 -14.90
CA PRO A 209 5.98 -43.86 -16.22
C PRO A 209 4.94 -45.00 -16.13
N PRO A 210 4.17 -45.26 -17.20
CA PRO A 210 3.16 -46.31 -17.18
C PRO A 210 3.81 -47.67 -16.86
N ALA A 211 3.19 -48.42 -15.95
CA ALA A 211 3.65 -49.76 -15.61
C ALA A 211 3.66 -50.65 -16.85
N PRO A 212 4.67 -51.53 -17.02
CA PRO A 212 4.70 -52.46 -18.13
C PRO A 212 3.48 -53.39 -18.09
N PRO A 213 2.94 -53.80 -19.25
CA PRO A 213 1.78 -54.67 -19.29
C PRO A 213 2.08 -56.00 -18.59
N ARG A 214 1.13 -56.47 -17.78
CA ARG A 214 1.21 -57.78 -17.13
C ARG A 214 1.31 -58.87 -18.22
N PRO A 215 2.24 -59.84 -18.09
CA PRO A 215 2.24 -61.00 -18.97
C PRO A 215 0.90 -61.74 -18.82
N MET A 216 0.27 -62.01 -19.96
CA MET A 216 -0.94 -62.82 -19.97
C MET A 216 -0.60 -64.25 -19.52
N PRO A 217 -1.45 -64.89 -18.71
CA PRO A 217 -1.30 -66.30 -18.40
C PRO A 217 -1.51 -67.09 -19.70
N THR A 218 -0.42 -67.59 -20.30
CA THR A 218 -0.50 -68.68 -21.27
C THR A 218 -1.09 -69.88 -20.56
N GLY A 219 -2.29 -70.30 -21.00
CA GLY A 219 -3.14 -71.31 -20.37
C GLY A 219 -2.60 -72.75 -20.45
N GLU A 220 -1.37 -72.97 -20.02
CA GLU A 220 -0.69 -74.27 -20.06
C GLU A 220 -0.80 -75.05 -18.74
N SER A 221 -1.31 -74.46 -17.66
CA SER A 221 -1.41 -75.13 -16.34
C SER A 221 -2.67 -75.99 -16.14
N ARG A 222 -3.27 -76.52 -17.22
CA ARG A 222 -4.42 -77.44 -17.13
C ARG A 222 -4.07 -78.91 -16.89
N PHE A 223 -2.79 -79.25 -16.82
CA PHE A 223 -2.36 -80.59 -16.48
C PHE A 223 -1.39 -80.47 -15.32
N LEU A 224 -1.86 -80.76 -14.10
CA LEU A 224 -1.10 -81.31 -12.97
C LEU A 224 -2.06 -81.35 -11.75
N LEU A 225 -2.98 -82.31 -11.78
CA LEU A 225 -3.60 -82.86 -10.58
C LEU A 225 -3.03 -84.28 -10.41
N PRO A 226 -2.45 -84.63 -9.25
CA PRO A 226 -2.54 -85.97 -8.71
C PRO A 226 -3.85 -86.17 -7.94
#